data_AF-A0A9J6GRC5-F1
#
_entry.id   AF-A0A9J6GRC5-F1
#
_cell.length_a   1.000
_cell.length_b   1.000
_cell.length_c   1.000
_cell.angle_alpha   90.00
_cell.angle_beta   90.00
_cell.angle_gamma   90.00
#
_symmetry.space_group_name_H-M   'P 1'
#
loop_
_entity.id
_entity.type
_entity.pdbx_description
1 polymer ?
#
loop_
_entity_poly.entity_id
_entity_poly.type
_entity_poly.pdbx_seq_one_letter_code
_entity_poly.pdbx_strand_id
1 'polypeptide(L)'
;MQQLTSLVPKKMLHLVELFLPTTINDIFVTNLQGWDDVSFLGSTQIPTPNLDALAADGIILHNYYVQPQCTPSRSALMTGLYPIHTGTQHYVIMPAEPWGLPLEHKIMPQYLKDLDYETHIVGKVSGILH
;
A
#
# COMPACT_ATOMS: atom_id res chain seq x y z
N MET A 1 -0.58 3.15 -29.07
CA MET A 1 0.67 3.85 -28.72
C MET A 1 1.67 4.07 -29.88
N GLN A 2 1.47 3.52 -31.09
CA GLN A 2 2.47 3.63 -32.18
C GLN A 2 2.33 4.85 -33.12
N GLN A 3 1.27 5.67 -32.99
CA GLN A 3 0.99 6.76 -33.94
C GLN A 3 1.44 8.17 -33.49
N LEU A 4 1.90 8.35 -32.26
CA LEU A 4 2.32 9.66 -31.72
C LEU A 4 3.83 9.93 -31.78
N THR A 5 4.64 8.95 -32.20
CA THR A 5 6.12 9.05 -32.21
C THR A 5 6.70 9.87 -33.37
N SER A 6 5.89 10.23 -34.39
CA SER A 6 6.38 10.95 -35.57
C SER A 6 6.27 12.48 -35.49
N LEU A 7 5.55 13.03 -34.49
CA LEU A 7 5.29 14.48 -34.40
C LEU A 7 6.07 15.21 -33.28
N VAL A 8 6.84 14.51 -32.45
CA VAL A 8 7.51 15.11 -31.29
C VAL A 8 9.04 15.06 -31.48
N PRO A 9 9.77 16.19 -31.39
CA PRO A 9 11.23 16.21 -31.50
C PRO A 9 11.87 15.27 -30.48
N LYS A 10 12.92 14.52 -30.86
CA LYS A 10 13.61 13.55 -29.98
C LYS A 10 14.06 14.13 -28.63
N LYS A 11 14.38 15.43 -28.55
CA LYS A 11 14.70 16.11 -27.27
C LYS A 11 13.49 16.29 -26.35
N MET A 12 12.29 16.41 -26.91
CA MET A 12 11.03 16.52 -26.17
C MET A 12 10.51 15.14 -25.74
N LEU A 13 10.81 14.07 -26.49
CA LEU A 13 10.59 12.68 -26.03
C LEU A 13 11.34 12.38 -24.72
N HIS A 14 12.59 12.83 -24.58
CA HIS A 14 13.36 12.64 -23.34
C HIS A 14 12.80 13.44 -22.14
N LEU A 15 12.12 14.56 -22.39
CA LEU A 15 11.44 15.34 -21.34
C LEU A 15 10.07 14.75 -20.96
N VAL A 16 9.41 14.05 -21.88
CA VAL A 16 8.18 13.29 -21.60
C VAL A 16 8.49 11.98 -20.87
N GLU A 17 9.64 11.34 -21.15
CA GLU A 17 10.13 10.18 -20.38
C GLU A 17 10.50 10.55 -18.93
N LEU A 18 10.96 11.79 -18.68
CA LEU A 18 11.22 12.29 -17.33
C LEU A 18 9.96 12.49 -16.47
N PHE A 19 8.78 12.43 -17.10
CA PHE A 19 7.46 12.51 -16.46
C PHE A 19 6.69 11.19 -16.55
N LEU A 20 7.37 10.07 -16.79
CA LEU A 20 6.76 8.77 -16.52
C LEU A 20 6.49 8.69 -15.02
N PRO A 21 5.29 8.25 -14.59
CA PRO A 21 5.00 8.11 -13.18
C PRO A 21 6.07 7.20 -12.60
N THR A 22 6.73 7.64 -11.52
CA THR A 22 7.57 6.78 -10.68
C THR A 22 6.77 5.52 -10.40
N THR A 23 7.09 4.43 -11.09
CA THR A 23 6.32 3.19 -11.04
C THR A 23 6.46 2.61 -9.65
N ILE A 24 5.36 2.48 -8.93
CA ILE A 24 5.33 1.81 -7.64
C ILE A 24 5.36 0.31 -7.93
N ASN A 25 6.50 -0.33 -7.68
CA ASN A 25 6.64 -1.76 -7.95
C ASN A 25 6.13 -2.62 -6.79
N ASP A 26 6.40 -2.21 -5.55
CA ASP A 26 6.12 -3.02 -4.36
C ASP A 26 5.56 -2.19 -3.20
N ILE A 27 4.66 -2.79 -2.42
CA ILE A 27 4.15 -2.25 -1.16
C ILE A 27 4.33 -3.32 -0.08
N PHE A 28 5.10 -3.01 0.97
CA PHE A 28 5.30 -3.88 2.11
C PHE A 28 4.47 -3.41 3.31
N VAL A 29 3.77 -4.34 3.97
CA VAL A 29 2.94 -4.06 5.14
C VAL A 29 3.24 -5.08 6.23
N THR A 30 3.55 -4.61 7.44
CA THR A 30 3.80 -5.48 8.60
C THR A 30 2.51 -5.74 9.38
N ASN A 31 2.50 -6.80 10.19
CA ASN A 31 1.37 -7.13 11.05
C ASN A 31 1.78 -7.07 12.52
N LEU A 32 1.14 -6.17 13.27
CA LEU A 32 1.37 -5.98 14.71
C LEU A 32 2.82 -5.56 15.05
N GLN A 33 3.41 -4.68 14.25
CA GLN A 33 4.70 -4.08 14.57
C GLN A 33 4.50 -2.93 15.55
N GLY A 34 5.19 -3.00 16.69
CA GLY A 34 5.29 -1.92 17.65
C GLY A 34 6.15 -0.78 17.14
N TRP A 35 5.92 0.42 17.67
CA TRP A 35 6.72 1.61 17.33
C TRP A 35 8.22 1.43 17.64
N ASP A 36 8.53 0.71 18.72
CA ASP A 36 9.91 0.52 19.23
C ASP A 36 10.52 -0.83 18.82
N ASP A 37 9.97 -1.49 17.80
CA ASP A 37 10.46 -2.80 17.31
C ASP A 37 11.55 -2.68 16.24
N VAL A 38 11.74 -1.50 15.65
CA VAL A 38 12.64 -1.30 14.50
C VAL A 38 13.87 -0.50 14.87
N SER A 39 15.04 -0.94 14.41
CA SER A 39 16.31 -0.31 14.78
C SER A 39 16.48 1.09 14.19
N PHE A 40 15.90 1.38 13.02
CA PHE A 40 15.90 2.74 12.46
C PHE A 40 15.12 3.79 13.28
N LEU A 41 14.25 3.36 14.22
CA LEU A 41 13.61 4.26 15.20
C LEU A 41 14.32 4.30 16.56
N GLY A 42 15.46 3.62 16.69
CA GLY A 42 16.29 3.62 17.90
C GLY A 42 16.20 2.36 18.76
N SER A 43 15.44 1.33 18.33
CA SER A 43 15.38 0.06 19.05
C SER A 43 16.75 -0.64 19.05
N THR A 44 17.19 -1.09 20.22
CA THR A 44 18.44 -1.86 20.38
C THR A 44 18.21 -3.36 20.55
N GLN A 45 16.94 -3.79 20.62
CA GLN A 45 16.58 -5.17 20.95
C GLN A 45 16.48 -6.06 19.71
N ILE A 46 15.93 -5.54 18.60
CA ILE A 46 15.65 -6.32 17.40
C ILE A 46 16.43 -5.70 16.22
N PRO A 47 17.43 -6.42 15.65
CA PRO A 47 18.13 -5.94 14.48
C PRO A 47 17.24 -6.06 13.23
N THR A 48 16.99 -4.94 12.53
CA THR A 48 16.19 -4.91 11.29
C THR A 48 16.98 -4.43 10.07
N PRO A 49 18.11 -5.07 9.69
CA PRO A 49 19.06 -4.51 8.73
C PRO A 49 18.49 -4.21 7.34
N ASN A 50 17.53 -5.02 6.86
CA ASN A 50 16.88 -4.77 5.56
C ASN A 50 15.91 -3.58 5.62
N LEU A 51 15.24 -3.36 6.76
CA LEU A 51 14.38 -2.19 6.95
C LEU A 51 15.22 -0.94 7.18
N ASP A 52 16.35 -1.06 7.87
CA ASP A 52 17.28 0.04 8.10
C ASP A 52 17.89 0.53 6.78
N ALA A 53 18.25 -0.38 5.88
CA ALA A 53 18.69 -0.03 4.53
C ALA A 53 17.61 0.71 3.74
N LEU A 54 16.36 0.23 3.80
CA LEU A 54 15.23 0.91 3.15
C LEU A 54 14.96 2.30 3.76
N ALA A 55 15.10 2.43 5.08
CA ALA A 55 14.93 3.70 5.77
C ALA A 55 16.05 4.71 5.45
N ALA A 56 17.28 4.23 5.23
CA ALA A 56 18.43 5.06 4.87
C ALA A 56 18.30 5.66 3.46
N ASP A 57 17.73 4.90 2.51
CA ASP A 57 17.53 5.33 1.12
C ASP A 57 16.15 6.01 0.90
N GLY A 58 15.32 6.09 1.94
CA GLY A 58 13.92 6.50 1.85
C GLY A 58 13.56 7.71 2.72
N ILE A 59 12.25 7.86 2.97
CA ILE A 59 11.69 8.86 3.88
C ILE A 59 11.10 8.13 5.09
N ILE A 60 11.53 8.53 6.29
CA ILE A 60 10.98 8.05 7.55
C ILE A 60 9.83 8.96 7.98
N LEU A 61 8.66 8.39 8.17
CA LEU A 61 7.52 9.09 8.77
C LEU A 61 7.59 8.95 10.29
N HIS A 62 8.03 10.00 10.99
CA HIS A 62 8.06 10.00 12.46
C HIS A 62 6.67 10.12 13.11
N ASN A 63 5.65 10.42 12.33
CA ASN A 63 4.26 10.46 12.77
C ASN A 63 3.39 9.82 11.69
N TYR A 64 3.09 8.53 11.85
CA TYR A 64 2.09 7.82 11.05
C TYR A 64 1.08 7.19 11.99
N TYR A 65 -0.19 7.17 11.58
CA TYR A 65 -1.29 6.71 12.42
C TYR A 65 -2.08 5.62 11.71
N VAL A 66 -2.51 4.63 12.48
CA VAL A 66 -3.27 3.48 12.00
C VAL A 66 -4.46 3.22 12.92
N GLN A 67 -5.39 2.40 12.46
CA GLN A 67 -6.43 1.86 13.34
C GLN A 67 -5.82 0.82 14.29
N PRO A 68 -6.33 0.71 15.54
CA PRO A 68 -5.74 -0.17 16.55
C PRO A 68 -5.98 -1.67 16.28
N GLN A 69 -6.69 -2.03 15.20
CA GLN A 69 -6.99 -3.41 14.84
C GLN A 69 -6.69 -3.71 13.37
N CYS A 70 -6.37 -4.97 13.08
CA CYS A 70 -5.84 -5.38 11.78
C CYS A 70 -6.82 -5.23 10.60
N THR A 71 -8.11 -5.56 10.79
CA THR A 71 -9.17 -5.39 9.79
C THR A 71 -9.46 -3.92 9.47
N PRO A 72 -9.81 -3.04 10.43
CA PRO A 72 -10.07 -1.64 10.12
C PRO A 72 -8.85 -0.94 9.52
N SER A 73 -7.64 -1.27 9.98
CA SER A 73 -6.40 -0.68 9.44
C SER A 73 -6.18 -1.04 7.97
N ARG A 74 -6.35 -2.33 7.62
CA ARG A 74 -6.20 -2.79 6.23
C ARG A 74 -7.34 -2.32 5.33
N SER A 75 -8.57 -2.27 5.83
CA SER A 75 -9.71 -1.71 5.08
C SER A 75 -9.44 -0.26 4.70
N ALA A 76 -8.97 0.55 5.66
CA ALA A 76 -8.61 1.93 5.43
C ALA A 76 -7.44 2.07 4.45
N LEU A 77 -6.41 1.21 4.56
CA LEU A 77 -5.30 1.19 3.62
C LEU A 77 -5.76 0.87 2.19
N MET A 78 -6.63 -0.13 2.00
CA MET A 78 -7.06 -0.56 0.67
C MET A 78 -8.06 0.39 0.03
N THR A 79 -8.94 1.04 0.80
CA THR A 79 -10.00 1.90 0.27
C THR A 79 -9.66 3.39 0.30
N GLY A 80 -8.73 3.81 1.17
CA GLY A 80 -8.51 5.22 1.51
C GLY A 80 -9.63 5.85 2.36
N LEU A 81 -10.57 5.04 2.88
CA LEU A 81 -11.72 5.49 3.65
C LEU A 81 -11.58 5.18 5.14
N TYR A 82 -12.19 6.00 5.99
CA TYR A 82 -12.32 5.63 7.40
C TYR A 82 -13.18 4.36 7.54
N PRO A 83 -12.84 3.43 8.46
CA PRO A 83 -13.54 2.14 8.60
C PRO A 83 -15.05 2.25 8.83
N ILE A 84 -15.52 3.37 9.38
CA ILE A 84 -16.94 3.65 9.57
C ILE A 84 -17.73 3.73 8.25
N HIS A 85 -17.07 4.10 7.16
CA HIS A 85 -17.66 4.16 5.83
C HIS A 85 -17.67 2.81 5.10
N THR A 86 -16.90 1.84 5.59
CA THR A 86 -16.79 0.49 5.02
C THR A 86 -17.44 -0.57 5.89
N GLY A 87 -18.00 -0.20 7.05
CA GLY A 87 -18.61 -1.14 8.00
C GLY A 87 -17.61 -2.00 8.80
N THR A 88 -16.30 -1.72 8.68
CA THR A 88 -15.23 -2.54 9.29
C THR A 88 -14.69 -1.97 10.61
N GLN A 89 -15.38 -0.99 11.21
CA GLN A 89 -14.93 -0.25 12.39
C GLN A 89 -15.00 -1.01 13.72
N HIS A 90 -15.80 -2.08 13.80
CA HIS A 90 -16.18 -2.66 15.08
C HIS A 90 -15.16 -3.67 15.62
N TYR A 91 -14.69 -4.59 14.78
CA TYR A 91 -13.80 -5.65 15.21
C TYR A 91 -13.03 -6.26 14.04
N VAL A 92 -12.16 -7.22 14.36
CA VAL A 92 -11.47 -8.05 13.37
C VAL A 92 -12.45 -9.03 12.76
N ILE A 93 -12.45 -9.16 11.43
CA ILE A 93 -13.22 -10.20 10.74
C ILE A 93 -12.64 -11.57 11.11
N MET A 94 -13.47 -12.41 11.71
CA MET A 94 -13.10 -13.74 12.17
C MET A 94 -13.28 -14.78 11.05
N PRO A 95 -12.57 -15.93 11.11
CA PRO A 95 -12.78 -17.00 10.16
C PRO A 95 -14.25 -17.45 10.14
N ALA A 96 -14.78 -17.72 8.95
CA ALA A 96 -16.16 -18.15 8.69
C ALA A 96 -17.26 -17.11 8.98
N GLU A 97 -16.92 -15.84 9.22
CA GLU A 97 -17.92 -14.79 9.21
C GLU A 97 -18.44 -14.53 7.79
N PRO A 98 -19.76 -14.29 7.60
CA PRO A 98 -20.38 -14.16 6.28
C PRO A 98 -20.26 -12.73 5.71
N TRP A 99 -19.35 -11.91 6.22
CA TRP A 99 -19.21 -10.51 5.85
C TRP A 99 -17.73 -10.15 5.72
N GLY A 100 -17.47 -9.09 4.94
CA GLY A 100 -16.13 -8.59 4.65
C GLY A 100 -16.17 -7.15 4.16
N LEU A 101 -15.11 -6.72 3.48
CA LEU A 101 -15.12 -5.41 2.82
C LEU A 101 -16.23 -5.38 1.75
N PRO A 102 -17.15 -4.39 1.75
CA PRO A 102 -18.20 -4.30 0.74
C PRO A 102 -17.63 -4.18 -0.68
N LEU A 103 -18.19 -4.97 -1.61
CA LEU A 103 -17.67 -5.11 -2.98
C LEU A 103 -17.86 -3.85 -3.85
N GLU A 104 -18.73 -2.94 -3.43
CA GLU A 104 -18.94 -1.64 -4.08
C GLU A 104 -17.73 -0.70 -3.92
N HIS A 105 -16.87 -0.93 -2.92
CA HIS A 105 -15.68 -0.13 -2.74
C HIS A 105 -14.57 -0.59 -3.67
N LYS A 106 -14.20 0.29 -4.59
CA LYS A 106 -12.99 0.09 -5.37
C LYS A 106 -11.75 0.24 -4.49
N ILE A 107 -10.86 -0.75 -4.53
CA ILE A 107 -9.65 -0.81 -3.70
C ILE A 107 -8.39 -0.48 -4.50
N MET A 108 -7.32 -0.10 -3.80
CA MET A 108 -6.01 0.26 -4.32
C MET A 108 -5.53 -0.64 -5.47
N PRO A 109 -5.48 -1.98 -5.37
CA PRO A 109 -5.04 -2.82 -6.49
C PRO A 109 -5.96 -2.73 -7.72
N GLN A 110 -7.26 -2.47 -7.55
CA GLN A 110 -8.16 -2.27 -8.70
C GLN A 110 -7.90 -0.92 -9.38
N TYR A 111 -7.55 0.14 -8.62
CA TYR A 111 -7.10 1.39 -9.23
C TYR A 111 -5.77 1.24 -9.98
N LEU A 112 -4.83 0.46 -9.44
CA LEU A 112 -3.56 0.17 -10.11
C LEU A 112 -3.78 -0.66 -11.39
N LYS A 113 -4.70 -1.64 -11.35
CA LYS A 113 -5.04 -2.45 -12.52
C LYS A 113 -5.63 -1.63 -13.68
N ASP A 114 -6.44 -0.61 -13.38
CA ASP A 114 -6.93 0.34 -14.39
C ASP A 114 -5.79 1.13 -15.07
N LEU A 115 -4.65 1.26 -14.39
CA LEU A 115 -3.43 1.89 -14.89
C LEU A 115 -2.45 0.88 -15.51
N ASP A 116 -2.93 -0.33 -15.84
CA ASP A 116 -2.15 -1.40 -16.48
C ASP A 116 -1.05 -2.02 -15.61
N TYR A 117 -1.18 -1.93 -14.28
CA TYR A 117 -0.32 -2.67 -13.35
C TYR A 117 -0.80 -4.10 -13.18
N GLU A 118 0.15 -5.05 -13.16
CA GLU A 118 -0.09 -6.38 -12.61
C GLU A 118 -0.09 -6.30 -11.08
N THR A 119 -1.14 -6.81 -10.46
CA THR A 119 -1.32 -6.72 -9.01
C THR A 119 -1.36 -8.09 -8.36
N HIS A 120 -0.50 -8.32 -7.38
CA HIS A 120 -0.42 -9.56 -6.62
C HIS A 120 -0.48 -9.26 -5.12
N ILE A 121 -1.06 -10.18 -4.35
CA ILE A 121 -1.05 -10.13 -2.88
C ILE A 121 -0.44 -11.41 -2.33
N VAL A 122 0.43 -11.27 -1.33
CA VAL A 122 1.05 -12.39 -0.63
C VAL A 122 0.87 -12.17 0.88
N GLY A 123 0.34 -13.18 1.57
CA GLY A 123 0.16 -13.16 3.02
C GLY A 123 -1.29 -12.91 3.47
N LYS A 124 -1.45 -12.17 4.58
CA LYS A 124 -2.71 -12.05 5.33
C LYS A 124 -3.70 -11.07 4.69
N VAL A 125 -4.90 -11.56 4.36
CA VAL A 125 -5.97 -10.78 3.71
C VAL A 125 -7.12 -10.39 4.68
N SER A 126 -7.50 -11.28 5.60
CA SER A 126 -8.53 -11.03 6.64
C SER A 126 -9.89 -10.50 6.14
N GLY A 127 -10.52 -11.17 5.17
CA GLY A 127 -11.88 -10.85 4.73
C GLY A 127 -12.01 -9.56 3.92
N ILE A 128 -10.89 -9.00 3.46
CA ILE A 128 -10.86 -7.74 2.69
C ILE A 128 -10.90 -8.00 1.18
N LEU A 129 -10.44 -9.17 0.75
CA LEU A 129 -10.62 -9.65 -0.61
C LEU A 129 -11.52 -10.88 -0.54
N HIS A 130 -12.68 -10.78 -1.17
CA HIS A 130 -13.60 -11.88 -1.45
C HIS A 130 -13.60 -12.15 -2.95
#